data_AF-A0A2E8S9T9-F1
#
_entry.id   AF-A0A2E8S9T9-F1
#
_cell.length_a   1.000
_cell.length_b   1.000
_cell.length_c   1.000
_cell.angle_alpha   90.00
_cell.angle_beta   90.00
_cell.angle_gamma   90.00
#
_symmetry.space_group_name_H-M   'P 1'
#
loop_
_entity.id
_entity.type
_entity.pdbx_description
1 polymer ?
#
loop_
_entity_poly.entity_id
_entity_poly.type
_entity_poly.pdbx_seq_one_letter_code
_entity_poly.pdbx_strand_id
1 'polypeptide(L)'
;MRNQCERLIKYSSLYVLMALTLILIFLGCSNNSDIKLDEEIGSIEKVSIVDELVHDEINDKGQSFDLDDLPDTDISDDLPRTDISETGEEKQTVDIVEVENEASPTPEMEKEIIRDIDPEIDQELHEMDKILLKALSRSRDICDDIIDLEQRDMCRIAADKGMDIEDIIDLMESMGSINCEILEDEQLRIACEAAVEMKLIDASDDGPENEIVEEQLGSLTTSTEIKIINYTDYSINDLENWIYLAESKMKSRRARILFFIYPVGEMKRPEKPVRSDYADQVFMEHEVLLTQNDIEIILDQVEDWFAGDPCLDSRDIRRNLSDYRSWLENGADASTMHGVCEKPRIVAMGVTENMRLYEPLENFQNFLIHELYHAFQQDLEMEGKCRDMRERDRRHSNTRWLMEGAAHYFATWLVAEIHDKTNYLSQILDIAYHSFERNGEQIYDAEPDKWGAAALSLMVKQNLITEDSILDGSLFHNCDRELVFNKNHPEIQKIKDSWNLIEKVGDAYVFKAEALD
;
A
#
# COMPACT_ATOMS: atom_id res chain seq x y z
N MET A 1 26.97 -27.25 38.67
CA MET A 1 26.32 -27.49 37.37
C MET A 1 25.33 -28.66 37.33
N ARG A 2 25.41 -29.71 38.17
CA ARG A 2 24.41 -30.81 38.13
C ARG A 2 23.06 -30.55 38.85
N ASN A 3 23.01 -29.61 39.80
CA ASN A 3 21.80 -29.33 40.60
C ASN A 3 20.89 -28.22 40.03
N GLN A 4 21.28 -27.56 38.93
CA GLN A 4 20.41 -26.58 38.24
C GLN A 4 19.62 -27.20 37.07
N CYS A 5 20.16 -28.24 36.40
CA CYS A 5 19.39 -29.01 35.39
C CYS A 5 18.20 -29.79 35.99
N GLU A 6 18.30 -30.32 37.21
CA GLU A 6 17.18 -31.06 37.82
C GLU A 6 16.02 -30.18 38.29
N ARG A 7 16.25 -28.87 38.49
CA ARG A 7 15.17 -27.92 38.80
C ARG A 7 14.42 -27.52 37.54
N LEU A 8 15.12 -27.26 36.42
CA LEU A 8 14.49 -26.90 35.14
C LEU A 8 13.60 -28.02 34.56
N ILE A 9 13.98 -29.29 34.74
CA ILE A 9 13.16 -30.44 34.29
C ILE A 9 11.89 -30.65 35.14
N LYS A 10 11.92 -30.25 36.42
CA LYS A 10 10.74 -30.34 37.31
C LYS A 10 9.72 -29.23 37.04
N TYR A 11 10.16 -28.04 36.61
CA TYR A 11 9.26 -26.93 36.29
C TYR A 11 8.58 -27.10 34.92
N SER A 12 9.28 -27.64 33.91
CA SER A 12 8.66 -27.93 32.60
C SER A 12 7.60 -29.03 32.68
N SER A 13 7.82 -30.04 33.51
CA SER A 13 6.88 -31.16 33.72
C SER A 13 5.58 -30.74 34.41
N LEU A 14 5.61 -29.68 35.24
CA LEU A 14 4.45 -29.18 35.97
C LEU A 14 3.53 -28.34 35.08
N TYR A 15 4.09 -27.56 34.15
CA TYR A 15 3.34 -26.77 33.17
C TYR A 15 2.63 -27.67 32.14
N VAL A 16 3.29 -28.73 31.67
CA VAL A 16 2.67 -29.70 30.75
C VAL A 16 1.53 -30.46 31.44
N LEU A 17 1.65 -30.76 32.74
CA LEU A 17 0.58 -31.42 33.50
C LEU A 17 -0.60 -30.49 33.76
N MET A 18 -0.38 -29.20 34.04
CA MET A 18 -1.47 -28.22 34.17
C MET A 18 -2.18 -27.97 32.83
N ALA A 19 -1.46 -27.89 31.71
CA ALA A 19 -2.04 -27.74 30.38
C ALA A 19 -2.91 -28.95 29.99
N LEU A 20 -2.46 -30.18 30.28
CA LEU A 20 -3.24 -31.40 30.05
C LEU A 20 -4.48 -31.52 30.95
N THR A 21 -4.42 -30.97 32.17
CA THR A 21 -5.58 -30.96 33.09
C THR A 21 -6.62 -29.94 32.64
N LEU A 22 -6.21 -28.79 32.09
CA LEU A 22 -7.10 -27.79 31.49
C LEU A 22 -7.77 -28.30 30.20
N ILE A 23 -7.04 -29.03 29.36
CA ILE A 23 -7.59 -29.64 28.13
C ILE A 23 -8.63 -30.73 28.47
N LEU A 24 -8.43 -31.50 29.54
CA LEU A 24 -9.40 -32.50 30.01
C LEU A 24 -10.65 -31.88 30.66
N ILE A 25 -10.56 -30.65 31.18
CA ILE A 25 -11.72 -29.91 31.70
C ILE A 25 -12.55 -29.32 30.56
N PHE A 26 -11.91 -28.87 29.47
CA PHE A 26 -12.63 -28.34 28.30
C PHE A 26 -13.24 -29.41 27.37
N LEU A 27 -12.70 -30.63 27.34
CA LEU A 27 -13.27 -31.75 26.58
C LEU A 27 -14.40 -32.50 27.32
N GLY A 28 -14.76 -32.07 28.54
CA GLY A 28 -15.73 -32.74 29.42
C GLY A 28 -17.19 -32.24 29.35
N CYS A 29 -17.52 -31.28 28.49
CA CYS A 29 -18.88 -30.74 28.37
C CYS A 29 -19.56 -31.17 27.06
N SER A 30 -19.87 -32.45 26.96
CA SER A 30 -20.90 -32.95 26.04
C SER A 30 -21.69 -34.04 26.73
N ASN A 31 -22.94 -33.75 27.11
CA ASN A 31 -24.11 -34.61 26.87
C ASN A 31 -25.41 -34.06 27.47
N ASN A 32 -26.46 -34.31 26.71
CA ASN A 32 -27.91 -34.32 26.99
C ASN A 32 -28.69 -33.00 26.99
N SER A 33 -29.54 -32.86 25.96
CA SER A 33 -30.93 -33.30 26.11
C SER A 33 -31.65 -33.45 24.77
N ASP A 34 -32.33 -34.59 24.59
CA ASP A 34 -33.37 -34.90 23.61
C ASP A 34 -34.53 -33.88 23.63
N ILE A 35 -34.98 -33.41 22.44
CA ILE A 35 -36.41 -33.13 22.18
C ILE A 35 -36.72 -33.51 20.71
N LYS A 36 -37.62 -34.49 20.54
CA LYS A 36 -38.39 -34.75 19.31
C LYS A 36 -39.58 -33.78 19.24
N LEU A 37 -39.90 -33.28 18.05
CA LEU A 37 -41.28 -33.30 17.53
C LEU A 37 -41.33 -32.90 16.04
N ASP A 38 -42.18 -33.65 15.33
CA ASP A 38 -42.33 -33.75 13.88
C ASP A 38 -43.10 -32.58 13.22
N GLU A 39 -42.86 -32.48 11.91
CA GLU A 39 -43.75 -32.09 10.80
C GLU A 39 -44.98 -31.20 11.08
N GLU A 40 -44.99 -30.02 10.43
CA GLU A 40 -46.21 -29.51 9.79
C GLU A 40 -45.87 -28.84 8.44
N ILE A 41 -46.27 -29.51 7.36
CA ILE A 41 -46.31 -28.97 6.00
C ILE A 41 -47.59 -28.13 5.89
N GLY A 42 -47.44 -26.83 5.66
CA GLY A 42 -48.54 -25.89 5.42
C GLY A 42 -48.24 -25.01 4.20
N SER A 43 -48.88 -25.36 3.08
CA SER A 43 -49.02 -24.56 1.86
C SER A 43 -49.60 -23.17 2.11
N ILE A 44 -49.11 -22.14 1.39
CA ILE A 44 -49.73 -20.85 0.98
C ILE A 44 -48.60 -20.11 0.25
N GLU A 45 -48.74 -19.32 -0.81
CA GLU A 45 -49.75 -19.02 -1.82
C GLU A 45 -49.00 -18.08 -2.80
N LYS A 46 -49.26 -18.17 -4.11
CA LYS A 46 -48.69 -17.23 -5.09
C LYS A 46 -49.26 -15.84 -4.82
N VAL A 47 -48.40 -14.86 -4.53
CA VAL A 47 -48.74 -13.44 -4.63
C VAL A 47 -47.79 -12.80 -5.64
N SER A 48 -48.35 -12.30 -6.74
CA SER A 48 -47.68 -11.37 -7.64
C SER A 48 -47.68 -9.98 -7.00
N ILE A 49 -46.53 -9.34 -6.90
CA ILE A 49 -46.45 -7.89 -6.70
C ILE A 49 -45.51 -7.33 -7.77
N VAL A 50 -46.00 -6.24 -8.36
CA VAL A 50 -45.48 -5.44 -9.46
C VAL A 50 -44.37 -4.53 -8.97
N ASP A 51 -43.45 -4.21 -9.88
CA ASP A 51 -42.33 -3.26 -9.78
C ASP A 51 -42.62 -2.00 -8.94
N GLU A 52 -41.75 -1.76 -7.96
CA GLU A 52 -41.46 -0.42 -7.46
C GLU A 52 -39.99 -0.41 -7.01
N LEU A 53 -39.10 0.07 -7.90
CA LEU A 53 -37.68 0.27 -7.65
C LEU A 53 -37.51 1.43 -6.67
N VAL A 54 -37.34 1.10 -5.39
CA VAL A 54 -36.80 2.01 -4.38
C VAL A 54 -35.28 1.83 -4.40
N HIS A 55 -34.57 2.82 -4.95
CA HIS A 55 -33.15 2.97 -4.70
C HIS A 55 -32.99 3.61 -3.33
N ASP A 56 -32.58 2.82 -2.34
CA ASP A 56 -32.01 3.32 -1.11
C ASP A 56 -30.75 2.52 -0.75
N GLU A 57 -29.72 3.31 -0.44
CA GLU A 57 -28.56 2.99 0.41
C GLU A 57 -27.42 2.15 -0.18
N ILE A 58 -26.41 2.87 -0.71
CA ILE A 58 -25.00 2.55 -0.45
C ILE A 58 -24.45 3.71 0.39
N ASN A 59 -24.32 3.45 1.68
CA ASN A 59 -23.47 4.22 2.59
C ASN A 59 -22.16 3.43 2.71
N ASP A 60 -21.42 3.39 1.61
CA ASP A 60 -20.10 2.76 1.57
C ASP A 60 -19.08 3.86 1.30
N LYS A 61 -18.30 4.15 2.34
CA LYS A 61 -17.09 4.98 2.23
C LYS A 61 -15.96 4.10 1.70
N GLY A 62 -16.19 3.43 0.58
CA GLY A 62 -15.15 2.88 -0.30
C GLY A 62 -14.45 4.07 -0.96
N GLN A 63 -13.62 4.72 -0.15
CA GLN A 63 -12.82 5.87 -0.49
C GLN A 63 -11.53 5.32 -1.10
N SER A 64 -11.30 5.50 -2.42
CA SER A 64 -9.96 5.33 -2.98
C SER A 64 -9.10 6.45 -2.38
N PHE A 65 -8.31 6.08 -1.37
CA PHE A 65 -7.49 7.01 -0.59
C PHE A 65 -6.02 6.89 -0.98
N ASP A 66 -5.33 8.02 -0.94
CA ASP A 66 -4.10 8.25 -1.69
C ASP A 66 -2.83 7.66 -1.10
N LEU A 67 -1.88 7.48 -2.02
CA LEU A 67 -0.45 7.40 -1.78
C LEU A 67 0.14 8.82 -1.57
N ASP A 68 1.06 8.93 -0.60
CA ASP A 68 2.00 10.04 -0.32
C ASP A 68 1.64 11.13 0.73
N ASP A 69 1.25 10.76 1.96
CA ASP A 69 1.32 11.67 3.12
C ASP A 69 2.30 11.17 4.21
N LEU A 70 3.50 11.75 4.26
CA LEU A 70 4.39 11.73 5.44
C LEU A 70 4.38 13.12 6.11
N PRO A 71 4.26 13.23 7.44
CA PRO A 71 4.42 14.49 8.15
C PRO A 71 5.88 14.73 8.54
N ASP A 72 6.55 15.69 7.89
CA ASP A 72 7.75 16.30 8.45
C ASP A 72 7.37 17.42 9.42
N THR A 73 7.81 17.23 10.66
CA THR A 73 7.82 18.24 11.71
C THR A 73 8.97 19.20 11.43
N ASP A 74 8.67 20.47 11.15
CA ASP A 74 9.67 21.51 11.37
C ASP A 74 9.06 22.83 11.84
N ILE A 75 9.55 23.22 13.00
CA ILE A 75 9.24 24.44 13.74
C ILE A 75 10.05 25.56 13.08
N SER A 76 9.39 26.58 12.53
CA SER A 76 10.02 27.90 12.43
C SER A 76 9.01 29.03 12.59
N ASP A 77 9.22 29.76 13.69
CA ASP A 77 8.71 31.09 13.93
C ASP A 77 9.14 32.04 12.79
N ASP A 78 8.20 32.80 12.23
CA ASP A 78 8.42 34.23 11.96
C ASP A 78 7.10 34.92 11.55
N LEU A 79 6.52 35.63 12.52
CA LEU A 79 5.50 36.66 12.29
C LEU A 79 6.16 37.92 11.73
N PRO A 80 5.41 38.72 10.95
CA PRO A 80 5.33 40.13 11.31
C PRO A 80 3.90 40.66 11.45
N ARG A 81 3.82 41.49 12.49
CA ARG A 81 2.75 42.35 13.00
C ARG A 81 2.17 43.34 11.97
N THR A 82 0.82 43.40 11.99
CA THR A 82 -0.09 44.57 12.07
C THR A 82 0.07 45.73 11.08
N ASP A 83 -1.03 46.15 10.42
CA ASP A 83 -1.88 47.26 10.92
C ASP A 83 -3.05 47.70 9.98
N ILE A 84 -4.21 48.00 10.60
CA ILE A 84 -5.23 49.04 10.27
C ILE A 84 -6.14 48.78 9.03
N SER A 85 -7.47 49.00 8.98
CA SER A 85 -8.43 49.86 9.72
C SER A 85 -9.87 49.34 9.65
N GLU A 86 -10.61 49.71 10.70
CA GLU A 86 -12.05 49.75 10.93
C GLU A 86 -12.96 50.28 9.78
N THR A 87 -14.12 49.61 9.61
CA THR A 87 -15.51 50.15 9.60
C THR A 87 -16.42 48.90 9.63
N GLY A 88 -17.38 48.63 10.52
CA GLY A 88 -18.20 49.44 11.39
C GLY A 88 -19.66 49.34 10.93
N GLU A 89 -20.41 48.28 11.31
CA GLU A 89 -21.89 48.32 11.43
C GLU A 89 -22.50 47.11 12.19
N GLU A 90 -23.28 47.49 13.22
CA GLU A 90 -24.40 46.87 13.94
C GLU A 90 -24.53 45.34 14.23
N LYS A 91 -24.27 45.03 15.51
CA LYS A 91 -25.06 44.25 16.50
C LYS A 91 -26.11 43.24 16.00
N GLN A 92 -25.88 41.97 16.35
CA GLN A 92 -26.90 41.11 16.93
C GLN A 92 -26.31 40.28 18.09
N THR A 93 -26.83 40.49 19.29
CA THR A 93 -26.48 39.80 20.54
C THR A 93 -27.10 38.41 20.58
N VAL A 94 -26.27 37.38 20.78
CA VAL A 94 -26.70 36.05 21.27
C VAL A 94 -25.72 35.63 22.36
N ASP A 95 -26.25 35.33 23.54
CA ASP A 95 -25.50 34.91 24.72
C ASP A 95 -24.80 33.56 24.48
N ILE A 96 -23.48 33.52 24.70
CA ILE A 96 -22.69 32.29 24.78
C ILE A 96 -22.31 32.08 26.24
N VAL A 97 -22.65 30.90 26.76
CA VAL A 97 -22.24 30.39 28.07
C VAL A 97 -20.74 30.06 28.01
N GLU A 98 -19.94 30.70 28.86
CA GLU A 98 -18.53 30.38 29.06
C GLU A 98 -18.37 28.96 29.63
N VAL A 99 -17.57 28.12 28.97
CA VAL A 99 -17.01 26.89 29.55
C VAL A 99 -15.59 27.22 29.99
N GLU A 100 -15.31 26.99 31.26
CA GLU A 100 -14.02 27.26 31.91
C GLU A 100 -12.89 26.40 31.30
N ASN A 101 -11.75 27.04 31.02
CA ASN A 101 -10.50 26.40 30.61
C ASN A 101 -9.88 25.62 31.77
N GLU A 102 -9.61 24.32 31.60
CA GLU A 102 -8.75 23.55 32.49
C GLU A 102 -7.27 23.89 32.24
N ALA A 103 -6.54 24.14 33.33
CA ALA A 103 -5.14 24.53 33.33
C ALA A 103 -4.19 23.32 33.26
N SER A 104 -3.05 23.48 32.58
CA SER A 104 -1.95 22.50 32.56
C SER A 104 -1.35 22.25 33.95
N PRO A 105 -0.94 21.00 34.28
CA PRO A 105 -0.44 20.65 35.59
C PRO A 105 0.96 21.24 35.84
N THR A 106 1.26 21.52 37.11
CA THR A 106 2.51 22.14 37.54
C THR A 106 3.62 21.09 37.78
N PRO A 107 4.91 21.47 37.75
CA PRO A 107 6.06 20.55 37.90
C PRO A 107 6.13 19.76 39.22
N GLU A 108 5.28 20.09 40.19
CA GLU A 108 5.15 19.34 41.45
C GLU A 108 4.22 18.14 41.32
N MET A 109 3.28 18.12 40.36
CA MET A 109 2.45 16.95 40.04
C MET A 109 3.21 15.88 39.24
N GLU A 110 4.18 16.25 38.40
CA GLU A 110 5.02 15.29 37.67
C GLU A 110 5.93 14.45 38.59
N LYS A 111 6.31 15.00 39.77
CA LYS A 111 7.10 14.25 40.76
C LYS A 111 6.28 13.26 41.58
N GLU A 112 4.96 13.38 41.58
CA GLU A 112 4.07 12.45 42.29
C GLU A 112 3.68 11.26 41.39
N ILE A 113 3.63 11.45 40.07
CA ILE A 113 3.38 10.39 39.06
C ILE A 113 4.54 9.38 38.98
N ILE A 114 5.78 9.79 39.31
CA ILE A 114 6.96 8.91 39.28
C ILE A 114 7.05 8.01 40.55
N ARG A 115 6.21 8.19 41.58
CA ARG A 115 6.27 7.35 42.79
C ARG A 115 5.44 6.07 42.74
N ASP A 116 4.64 5.86 41.71
CA ASP A 116 3.74 4.71 41.57
C ASP A 116 4.09 3.81 40.37
N ILE A 117 5.34 3.83 39.90
CA ILE A 117 5.83 2.78 38.98
C ILE A 117 6.00 1.50 39.79
N ASP A 118 5.31 0.45 39.36
CA ASP A 118 5.41 -0.89 39.92
C ASP A 118 6.90 -1.30 40.00
N PRO A 119 7.44 -1.66 41.19
CA PRO A 119 8.83 -2.07 41.33
C PRO A 119 9.22 -3.27 40.43
N GLU A 120 8.24 -4.04 39.93
CA GLU A 120 8.48 -5.10 38.96
C GLU A 120 8.77 -4.54 37.54
N ILE A 121 8.12 -3.44 37.15
CA ILE A 121 8.36 -2.74 35.87
C ILE A 121 9.68 -1.96 35.89
N ASP A 122 10.02 -1.31 37.01
CA ASP A 122 11.31 -0.63 37.19
C ASP A 122 12.49 -1.64 37.17
N GLN A 123 12.25 -2.85 37.66
CA GLN A 123 13.24 -3.94 37.62
C GLN A 123 13.41 -4.54 36.21
N GLU A 124 12.34 -4.66 35.41
CA GLU A 124 12.41 -5.11 34.02
C GLU A 124 13.12 -4.09 33.11
N LEU A 125 12.81 -2.79 33.24
CA LEU A 125 13.54 -1.73 32.53
C LEU A 125 15.04 -1.75 32.87
N HIS A 126 15.37 -1.94 34.15
CA HIS A 126 16.77 -1.97 34.59
C HIS A 126 17.54 -3.22 34.11
N GLU A 127 16.87 -4.35 33.89
CA GLU A 127 17.50 -5.54 33.29
C GLU A 127 17.61 -5.44 31.76
N MET A 128 16.67 -4.79 31.07
CA MET A 128 16.79 -4.47 29.64
C MET A 128 17.97 -3.53 29.37
N ASP A 129 18.15 -2.49 30.19
CA ASP A 129 19.30 -1.58 30.09
C ASP A 129 20.63 -2.32 30.25
N LYS A 130 20.70 -3.32 31.16
CA LYS A 130 21.90 -4.16 31.33
C LYS A 130 22.17 -5.06 30.13
N ILE A 131 21.13 -5.61 29.51
CA ILE A 131 21.27 -6.45 28.31
C ILE A 131 21.75 -5.60 27.13
N LEU A 132 21.16 -4.42 26.94
CA LEU A 132 21.53 -3.48 25.88
C LEU A 132 22.98 -2.98 26.07
N LEU A 133 23.36 -2.58 27.28
CA LEU A 133 24.73 -2.17 27.61
C LEU A 133 25.75 -3.31 27.39
N LYS A 134 25.35 -4.56 27.64
CA LYS A 134 26.20 -5.73 27.41
C LYS A 134 26.34 -6.07 25.92
N ALA A 135 25.30 -5.85 25.12
CA ALA A 135 25.35 -5.99 23.67
C ALA A 135 26.23 -4.89 23.03
N LEU A 136 26.05 -3.64 23.45
CA LEU A 136 26.87 -2.48 23.03
C LEU A 136 28.34 -2.61 23.43
N SER A 137 28.62 -3.14 24.63
CA SER A 137 29.99 -3.44 25.05
C SER A 137 30.64 -4.48 24.15
N ARG A 138 29.87 -5.49 23.73
CA ARG A 138 30.37 -6.61 22.91
C ARG A 138 30.61 -6.20 21.45
N SER A 139 29.80 -5.31 20.89
CA SER A 139 30.05 -4.75 19.55
C SER A 139 31.26 -3.82 19.55
N ARG A 140 31.47 -3.04 20.63
CA ARG A 140 32.65 -2.19 20.79
C ARG A 140 33.96 -2.99 20.91
N ASP A 141 33.94 -4.09 21.67
CA ASP A 141 35.11 -4.96 21.84
C ASP A 141 35.61 -5.52 20.49
N ILE A 142 34.69 -5.81 19.56
CA ILE A 142 35.01 -6.32 18.21
C ILE A 142 35.67 -5.25 17.34
N CYS A 143 35.22 -4.00 17.46
CA CYS A 143 35.83 -2.89 16.74
C CYS A 143 37.28 -2.66 17.17
N ASP A 144 37.63 -2.96 18.42
CA ASP A 144 38.95 -2.68 18.99
C ASP A 144 40.08 -3.55 18.40
N ASP A 145 39.71 -4.69 17.81
CA ASP A 145 40.64 -5.61 17.13
C ASP A 145 40.97 -5.19 15.68
N ILE A 146 40.32 -4.14 15.17
CA ILE A 146 40.59 -3.59 13.83
C ILE A 146 41.91 -2.78 13.87
N ILE A 147 42.87 -3.18 13.04
CA ILE A 147 44.21 -2.58 12.96
C ILE A 147 44.18 -1.21 12.26
N ASP A 148 43.30 -1.04 11.26
CA ASP A 148 43.15 0.22 10.56
C ASP A 148 42.41 1.25 11.43
N LEU A 149 43.05 2.40 11.64
CA LEU A 149 42.58 3.42 12.58
C LEU A 149 41.27 4.08 12.13
N GLU A 150 41.09 4.28 10.82
CA GLU A 150 39.91 4.96 10.27
C GLU A 150 38.70 4.02 10.31
N GLN A 151 38.89 2.75 9.97
CA GLN A 151 37.86 1.72 10.05
C GLN A 151 37.44 1.40 11.48
N ARG A 152 38.41 1.32 12.41
CA ARG A 152 38.11 1.13 13.83
C ARG A 152 37.25 2.26 14.38
N ASP A 153 37.59 3.50 14.05
CA ASP A 153 36.85 4.65 14.56
C ASP A 153 35.42 4.71 13.97
N MET A 154 35.24 4.33 12.70
CA MET A 154 33.90 4.20 12.11
C MET A 154 33.09 3.04 12.72
N CYS A 155 33.69 1.88 12.92
CA CYS A 155 33.05 0.74 13.59
C CYS A 155 32.60 1.13 15.01
N ARG A 156 33.45 1.83 15.76
CA ARG A 156 33.09 2.34 17.10
C ARG A 156 31.95 3.34 17.06
N ILE A 157 31.91 4.23 16.06
CA ILE A 157 30.80 5.18 15.88
C ILE A 157 29.49 4.44 15.58
N ALA A 158 29.53 3.39 14.75
CA ALA A 158 28.38 2.55 14.44
C ALA A 158 27.89 1.78 15.70
N ALA A 159 28.80 1.17 16.44
CA ALA A 159 28.51 0.50 17.71
C ALA A 159 27.96 1.46 18.78
N ASP A 160 28.55 2.66 18.92
CA ASP A 160 28.08 3.71 19.84
C ASP A 160 26.70 4.27 19.45
N LYS A 161 26.27 4.10 18.18
CA LYS A 161 24.91 4.39 17.68
C LYS A 161 23.91 3.25 17.84
N GLY A 162 24.34 2.13 18.43
CA GLY A 162 23.47 0.98 18.69
C GLY A 162 23.19 0.09 17.49
N MET A 163 24.02 0.15 16.45
CA MET A 163 23.99 -0.84 15.37
C MET A 163 24.36 -2.21 15.94
N ASP A 164 23.65 -3.25 15.48
CA ASP A 164 24.00 -4.60 15.84
C ASP A 164 25.27 -5.08 15.13
N ILE A 165 25.78 -6.22 15.58
CA ILE A 165 27.04 -6.78 15.10
C ILE A 165 26.99 -7.22 13.63
N GLU A 166 25.81 -7.62 13.14
CA GLU A 166 25.62 -8.13 11.78
C GLU A 166 25.61 -6.95 10.81
N ASP A 167 24.93 -5.84 11.16
CA ASP A 167 24.95 -4.59 10.40
C ASP A 167 26.34 -3.94 10.33
N ILE A 168 27.15 -4.08 11.39
CA ILE A 168 28.54 -3.58 11.42
C ILE A 168 29.43 -4.42 10.48
N ILE A 169 29.22 -5.73 10.45
CA ILE A 169 29.95 -6.62 9.54
C ILE A 169 29.59 -6.31 8.08
N ASP A 170 28.30 -6.15 7.78
CA ASP A 170 27.81 -5.80 6.44
C ASP A 170 28.34 -4.44 5.96
N LEU A 171 28.40 -3.45 6.86
CA LEU A 171 29.03 -2.15 6.57
C LEU A 171 30.50 -2.33 6.18
N MET A 172 31.24 -3.19 6.89
CA MET A 172 32.65 -3.47 6.60
C MET A 172 32.85 -4.29 5.31
N GLU A 173 31.92 -5.19 4.97
CA GLU A 173 31.90 -5.95 3.71
C GLU A 173 31.66 -5.04 2.50
N SER A 174 30.75 -4.07 2.63
CA SER A 174 30.45 -3.10 1.56
C SER A 174 31.67 -2.22 1.20
N MET A 175 32.63 -2.11 2.11
CA MET A 175 33.92 -1.44 1.91
C MET A 175 35.00 -2.34 1.28
N GLY A 176 34.67 -3.60 0.96
CA GLY A 176 35.42 -4.48 0.06
C GLY A 176 36.73 -5.06 0.63
N SER A 177 36.88 -5.17 1.94
CA SER A 177 38.21 -5.46 2.54
C SER A 177 38.18 -6.33 3.80
N ILE A 178 37.31 -7.35 3.90
CA ILE A 178 37.37 -8.29 5.04
C ILE A 178 38.51 -9.29 4.84
N ASN A 179 39.53 -9.21 5.69
CA ASN A 179 40.52 -10.28 5.88
C ASN A 179 40.10 -11.14 7.08
N CYS A 180 39.49 -12.29 6.79
CA CYS A 180 38.97 -13.22 7.82
C CYS A 180 40.06 -13.78 8.75
N GLU A 181 41.35 -13.69 8.39
CA GLU A 181 42.46 -14.17 9.24
C GLU A 181 42.66 -13.34 10.53
N ILE A 182 42.01 -12.17 10.63
CA ILE A 182 42.14 -11.26 11.77
C ILE A 182 41.21 -11.68 12.94
N LEU A 183 40.23 -12.55 12.68
CA LEU A 183 39.29 -13.02 13.69
C LEU A 183 39.93 -14.10 14.58
N GLU A 184 40.13 -13.79 15.86
CA GLU A 184 40.67 -14.74 16.85
C GLU A 184 39.67 -15.87 17.20
N ASP A 185 38.37 -15.63 17.00
CA ASP A 185 37.32 -16.64 17.22
C ASP A 185 37.19 -17.58 16.00
N GLU A 186 37.43 -18.86 16.26
CA GLU A 186 37.47 -19.90 15.22
C GLU A 186 36.11 -20.15 14.55
N GLN A 187 34.99 -19.96 15.24
CA GLN A 187 33.66 -20.14 14.64
C GLN A 187 33.30 -18.98 13.72
N LEU A 188 33.63 -17.75 14.13
CA LEU A 188 33.46 -16.56 13.31
C LEU A 188 34.36 -16.56 12.08
N ARG A 189 35.61 -17.03 12.22
CA ARG A 189 36.52 -17.18 11.09
C ARG A 189 36.00 -18.16 10.04
N ILE A 190 35.47 -19.31 10.47
CA ILE A 190 34.89 -20.32 9.57
C ILE A 190 33.64 -19.77 8.85
N ALA A 191 32.80 -19.00 9.53
CA ALA A 191 31.63 -18.36 8.91
C ALA A 191 32.03 -17.30 7.88
N CYS A 192 33.04 -16.48 8.19
CA CYS A 192 33.62 -15.49 7.29
C CYS A 192 34.25 -16.12 6.04
N GLU A 193 35.05 -17.18 6.21
CA GLU A 193 35.67 -17.92 5.10
C GLU A 193 34.60 -18.56 4.18
N ALA A 194 33.53 -19.14 4.75
CA ALA A 194 32.44 -19.74 3.97
C ALA A 194 31.65 -18.70 3.14
N ALA A 195 31.43 -17.50 3.68
CA ALA A 195 30.75 -16.41 2.99
C ALA A 195 31.58 -15.86 1.82
N VAL A 196 32.90 -15.78 1.97
CA VAL A 196 33.85 -15.37 0.91
C VAL A 196 33.93 -16.42 -0.21
N GLU A 197 33.95 -17.71 0.13
CA GLU A 197 34.10 -18.79 -0.84
C GLU A 197 32.83 -19.00 -1.70
N MET A 198 31.63 -18.73 -1.16
CA MET A 198 30.37 -18.81 -1.92
C MET A 198 30.26 -17.79 -3.08
N LYS A 199 31.07 -16.72 -3.12
CA LYS A 199 31.06 -15.71 -4.19
C LYS A 199 32.23 -15.78 -5.18
N LEU A 200 33.23 -16.62 -4.95
CA LEU A 200 34.38 -16.78 -5.87
C LEU A 200 34.14 -17.76 -7.03
N ILE A 201 32.99 -18.42 -7.10
CA ILE A 201 32.64 -19.35 -8.20
C ILE A 201 32.32 -18.61 -9.51
N ASP A 202 32.09 -17.30 -9.49
CA ASP A 202 31.74 -16.50 -10.68
C ASP A 202 32.86 -15.57 -11.19
N ALA A 203 34.08 -15.72 -10.67
CA ALA A 203 35.22 -14.88 -11.07
C ALA A 203 36.53 -15.66 -11.20
N SER A 204 36.64 -16.51 -12.23
CA SER A 204 37.94 -16.88 -12.78
C SER A 204 37.85 -17.20 -14.28
N ASP A 205 38.03 -16.17 -15.10
CA ASP A 205 38.37 -16.27 -16.53
C ASP A 205 39.90 -16.18 -16.67
N ASP A 206 40.50 -17.19 -17.32
CA ASP A 206 41.89 -17.16 -17.80
C ASP A 206 42.02 -18.07 -19.06
N GLY A 207 41.19 -17.81 -20.09
CA GLY A 207 41.37 -18.04 -21.55
C GLY A 207 41.85 -19.41 -22.14
N PRO A 208 42.01 -19.53 -23.48
CA PRO A 208 41.56 -18.67 -24.58
C PRO A 208 40.74 -19.40 -25.68
N GLU A 209 40.17 -18.61 -26.59
CA GLU A 209 39.70 -18.96 -27.95
C GLU A 209 38.64 -20.08 -28.08
N ASN A 210 37.38 -19.68 -28.23
CA ASN A 210 36.57 -20.11 -29.38
C ASN A 210 35.44 -19.12 -29.66
N GLU A 211 35.56 -18.52 -30.84
CA GLU A 211 34.49 -18.04 -31.70
C GLU A 211 33.22 -18.94 -31.56
N ILE A 212 32.03 -18.34 -31.54
CA ILE A 212 30.69 -18.92 -31.29
C ILE A 212 30.17 -18.75 -29.85
N VAL A 213 30.01 -17.50 -29.37
CA VAL A 213 28.95 -17.14 -28.41
C VAL A 213 28.47 -15.70 -28.67
N GLU A 214 28.04 -15.40 -29.90
CA GLU A 214 27.36 -14.13 -30.22
C GLU A 214 25.85 -14.33 -30.49
N GLU A 215 25.31 -15.52 -30.20
CA GLU A 215 23.90 -15.85 -30.44
C GLU A 215 23.12 -16.20 -29.16
N GLN A 216 23.73 -16.06 -27.97
CA GLN A 216 23.06 -16.28 -26.68
C GLN A 216 23.06 -15.07 -25.73
N LEU A 217 23.62 -13.92 -26.14
CA LEU A 217 23.44 -12.63 -25.46
C LEU A 217 22.37 -11.75 -26.15
N GLY A 218 21.43 -12.39 -26.85
CA GLY A 218 20.25 -11.76 -27.47
C GLY A 218 18.92 -12.18 -26.83
N SER A 219 18.96 -12.84 -25.66
CA SER A 219 17.79 -13.42 -24.98
C SER A 219 17.80 -13.17 -23.47
N LEU A 220 18.22 -11.98 -23.01
CA LEU A 220 17.60 -11.41 -21.82
C LEU A 220 16.29 -10.80 -22.30
N THR A 221 15.28 -11.67 -22.48
CA THR A 221 13.92 -11.24 -22.77
C THR A 221 13.49 -10.31 -21.66
N THR A 222 13.34 -9.03 -22.00
CA THR A 222 12.47 -8.08 -21.31
C THR A 222 11.05 -8.62 -21.38
N SER A 223 10.76 -9.66 -20.61
CA SER A 223 9.45 -10.27 -20.55
C SER A 223 8.52 -9.24 -19.93
N THR A 224 7.62 -8.66 -20.71
CA THR A 224 6.46 -7.94 -20.20
C THR A 224 5.51 -9.01 -19.68
N GLU A 225 5.86 -9.68 -18.59
CA GLU A 225 5.05 -10.76 -18.05
C GLU A 225 3.92 -10.16 -17.19
N ILE A 226 2.80 -10.88 -17.10
CA ILE A 226 1.77 -10.65 -16.07
C ILE A 226 1.62 -11.97 -15.31
N LYS A 227 2.02 -11.99 -14.04
CA LYS A 227 1.83 -13.12 -13.12
C LYS A 227 0.61 -12.84 -12.25
N ILE A 228 -0.27 -13.82 -12.09
CA ILE A 228 -1.50 -13.69 -11.31
C ILE A 228 -1.46 -14.68 -10.14
N ILE A 229 -1.69 -14.19 -8.94
CA ILE A 229 -1.87 -14.97 -7.71
C ILE A 229 -3.30 -14.73 -7.23
N ASN A 230 -4.15 -15.75 -7.30
CA ASN A 230 -5.57 -15.62 -6.99
C ASN A 230 -5.97 -16.50 -5.81
N TYR A 231 -6.38 -15.87 -4.71
CA TYR A 231 -6.94 -16.52 -3.52
C TYR A 231 -8.44 -16.26 -3.35
N THR A 232 -9.08 -15.61 -4.32
CA THR A 232 -10.53 -15.37 -4.32
C THR A 232 -11.29 -16.51 -4.99
N ASP A 233 -12.61 -16.49 -4.86
CA ASP A 233 -13.51 -17.42 -5.56
C ASP A 233 -13.79 -17.01 -7.02
N TYR A 234 -13.25 -15.87 -7.51
CA TYR A 234 -13.34 -15.53 -8.92
C TYR A 234 -12.53 -16.51 -9.76
N SER A 235 -13.08 -16.90 -10.91
CA SER A 235 -12.44 -17.80 -11.85
C SER A 235 -11.13 -17.21 -12.37
N ILE A 236 -10.02 -17.96 -12.25
CA ILE A 236 -8.74 -17.54 -12.82
C ILE A 236 -8.82 -17.27 -14.32
N ASN A 237 -9.62 -18.05 -15.06
CA ASN A 237 -9.82 -17.83 -16.50
C ASN A 237 -10.51 -16.50 -16.77
N ASP A 238 -11.45 -16.08 -15.91
CA ASP A 238 -12.16 -14.81 -16.10
C ASP A 238 -11.23 -13.64 -15.78
N LEU A 239 -10.44 -13.73 -14.70
CA LEU A 239 -9.40 -12.76 -14.37
C LEU A 239 -8.40 -12.62 -15.51
N GLU A 240 -7.85 -13.73 -16.00
CA GLU A 240 -6.93 -13.75 -17.15
C GLU A 240 -7.58 -13.09 -18.38
N ASN A 241 -8.81 -13.45 -18.73
CA ASN A 241 -9.50 -12.87 -19.87
C ASN A 241 -9.64 -11.35 -19.76
N TRP A 242 -10.03 -10.81 -18.59
CA TRP A 242 -10.18 -9.36 -18.41
C TRP A 242 -8.83 -8.65 -18.37
N ILE A 243 -7.83 -9.21 -17.69
CA ILE A 243 -6.48 -8.65 -17.58
C ILE A 243 -5.80 -8.60 -18.95
N TYR A 244 -5.81 -9.71 -19.71
CA TYR A 244 -5.21 -9.75 -21.05
C TYR A 244 -6.00 -8.95 -22.07
N LEU A 245 -7.33 -8.83 -21.90
CA LEU A 245 -8.11 -7.90 -22.71
C LEU A 245 -7.69 -6.46 -22.45
N ALA A 246 -7.56 -6.04 -21.19
CA ALA A 246 -7.09 -4.71 -20.82
C ALA A 246 -5.68 -4.43 -21.37
N GLU A 247 -4.76 -5.38 -21.20
CA GLU A 247 -3.41 -5.30 -21.75
C GLU A 247 -3.43 -5.12 -23.28
N SER A 248 -4.28 -5.86 -23.99
CA SER A 248 -4.35 -5.82 -25.46
C SER A 248 -4.71 -4.44 -26.04
N LYS A 249 -5.27 -3.55 -25.21
CA LYS A 249 -5.60 -2.17 -25.59
C LYS A 249 -4.39 -1.25 -25.53
N MET A 250 -3.38 -1.59 -24.74
CA MET A 250 -2.22 -0.75 -24.53
C MET A 250 -1.38 -0.66 -25.80
N LYS A 251 -1.02 0.57 -26.18
CA LYS A 251 -0.13 0.86 -27.32
C LYS A 251 1.22 0.18 -27.17
N SER A 252 1.72 0.16 -25.94
CA SER A 252 2.91 -0.56 -25.52
C SER A 252 2.89 -0.72 -24.02
N ARG A 253 3.63 -1.72 -23.51
CA ARG A 253 3.88 -1.91 -22.09
C ARG A 253 5.35 -2.14 -21.85
N ARG A 254 5.87 -1.59 -20.75
CA ARG A 254 7.26 -1.81 -20.28
C ARG A 254 7.30 -2.57 -18.96
N ALA A 255 6.27 -2.38 -18.14
CA ALA A 255 6.19 -2.98 -16.83
C ALA A 255 6.14 -4.51 -16.88
N ARG A 256 6.73 -5.15 -15.89
CA ARG A 256 6.48 -6.53 -15.47
C ARG A 256 5.47 -6.45 -14.33
N ILE A 257 4.35 -7.15 -14.43
CA ILE A 257 3.26 -7.04 -13.45
C ILE A 257 3.12 -8.34 -12.67
N LEU A 258 3.20 -8.29 -11.35
CA LEU A 258 2.65 -9.34 -10.49
C LEU A 258 1.39 -8.80 -9.84
N PHE A 259 0.28 -9.45 -10.14
CA PHE A 259 -1.02 -9.16 -9.59
C PHE A 259 -1.35 -10.23 -8.54
N PHE A 260 -1.62 -9.81 -7.29
CA PHE A 260 -2.16 -10.70 -6.29
C PHE A 260 -3.49 -10.19 -5.74
N ILE A 261 -4.46 -11.09 -5.67
CA ILE A 261 -5.82 -10.80 -5.24
C ILE A 261 -6.26 -11.80 -4.18
N TYR A 262 -6.85 -11.28 -3.11
CA TYR A 262 -7.24 -12.08 -1.95
C TYR A 262 -8.57 -11.58 -1.36
N PRO A 263 -9.36 -12.47 -0.72
CA PRO A 263 -10.59 -12.08 -0.07
C PRO A 263 -10.32 -11.56 1.35
N VAL A 264 -11.10 -10.56 1.75
CA VAL A 264 -11.20 -10.13 3.16
C VAL A 264 -12.65 -10.29 3.65
N GLY A 265 -12.82 -10.44 4.96
CA GLY A 265 -14.14 -10.58 5.60
C GLY A 265 -14.75 -9.23 5.98
N GLU A 266 -15.55 -9.23 7.05
CA GLU A 266 -16.17 -8.01 7.56
C GLU A 266 -15.11 -6.99 8.01
N MET A 267 -15.39 -5.71 7.79
CA MET A 267 -14.56 -4.61 8.29
C MET A 267 -14.54 -4.62 9.81
N LYS A 268 -13.34 -4.53 10.41
CA LYS A 268 -13.21 -4.50 11.87
C LYS A 268 -13.75 -3.18 12.42
N ARG A 269 -14.44 -3.27 13.57
CA ARG A 269 -15.00 -2.11 14.28
C ARG A 269 -14.37 -1.94 15.67
N PRO A 270 -13.98 -0.71 16.09
CA PRO A 270 -13.99 0.53 15.29
C PRO A 270 -13.04 0.43 14.09
N GLU A 271 -13.31 1.23 13.05
CA GLU A 271 -12.46 1.33 11.86
C GLU A 271 -11.02 1.62 12.29
N LYS A 272 -10.09 0.81 11.78
CA LYS A 272 -8.66 0.93 12.05
C LYS A 272 -7.93 0.84 10.74
N PRO A 273 -7.01 1.77 10.47
CA PRO A 273 -6.27 1.73 9.25
C PRO A 273 -5.03 0.83 9.42
N VAL A 274 -4.65 0.14 8.35
CA VAL A 274 -3.47 -0.72 8.29
C VAL A 274 -2.21 0.15 8.20
N ARG A 275 -1.19 -0.20 8.97
CA ARG A 275 0.10 0.50 8.94
C ARG A 275 1.06 -0.15 7.95
N SER A 276 1.68 0.65 7.10
CA SER A 276 2.72 0.22 6.17
C SER A 276 3.58 1.42 5.75
N ASP A 277 4.79 1.19 5.28
CA ASP A 277 5.66 2.26 4.82
C ASP A 277 5.16 2.87 3.49
N TYR A 278 4.64 2.04 2.58
CA TYR A 278 4.18 2.49 1.27
C TYR A 278 2.82 3.20 1.30
N ALA A 279 1.86 2.65 2.04
CA ALA A 279 0.47 3.11 2.07
C ALA A 279 -0.01 3.24 3.52
N ASP A 280 0.71 4.01 4.34
CA ASP A 280 0.37 4.16 5.76
C ASP A 280 -1.02 4.76 5.91
N GLN A 281 -1.85 4.05 6.67
CA GLN A 281 -3.20 4.45 7.02
C GLN A 281 -4.21 4.58 5.87
N VAL A 282 -3.86 4.09 4.68
CA VAL A 282 -4.71 4.17 3.49
C VAL A 282 -5.79 3.08 3.51
N PHE A 283 -5.39 1.84 3.79
CA PHE A 283 -6.28 0.68 3.80
C PHE A 283 -6.88 0.45 5.18
N MET A 284 -8.08 -0.12 5.23
CA MET A 284 -8.78 -0.46 6.46
C MET A 284 -8.56 -1.93 6.86
N GLU A 285 -8.57 -2.19 8.16
CA GLU A 285 -8.50 -3.55 8.68
C GLU A 285 -9.83 -4.30 8.52
N HIS A 286 -9.78 -5.47 7.90
CA HIS A 286 -10.87 -6.43 7.87
C HIS A 286 -10.52 -7.73 8.61
N GLU A 287 -11.48 -8.63 8.72
CA GLU A 287 -11.23 -10.02 9.07
C GLU A 287 -10.31 -10.68 8.02
N VAL A 288 -9.27 -11.35 8.50
CA VAL A 288 -8.31 -12.10 7.69
C VAL A 288 -8.92 -13.47 7.35
N LEU A 289 -9.14 -13.72 6.07
CA LEU A 289 -9.67 -15.00 5.59
C LEU A 289 -8.57 -15.95 5.07
N LEU A 290 -7.38 -15.42 4.80
CA LEU A 290 -6.21 -16.21 4.44
C LEU A 290 -5.67 -16.96 5.65
N THR A 291 -5.13 -18.16 5.43
CA THR A 291 -4.33 -18.83 6.46
C THR A 291 -2.91 -18.27 6.47
N GLN A 292 -2.17 -18.41 7.58
CA GLN A 292 -0.76 -17.99 7.62
C GLN A 292 0.06 -18.64 6.49
N ASN A 293 -0.22 -19.90 6.16
CA ASN A 293 0.47 -20.60 5.08
C ASN A 293 0.17 -19.97 3.71
N ASP A 294 -1.05 -19.48 3.48
CA ASP A 294 -1.38 -18.76 2.25
C ASP A 294 -0.62 -17.44 2.16
N ILE A 295 -0.51 -16.71 3.28
CA ILE A 295 0.26 -15.47 3.37
C ILE A 295 1.73 -15.71 3.02
N GLU A 296 2.38 -16.72 3.62
CA GLU A 296 3.77 -17.04 3.29
C GLU A 296 3.93 -17.41 1.81
N ILE A 297 3.01 -18.20 1.24
CA ILE A 297 3.06 -18.57 -0.19
C ILE A 297 2.92 -17.36 -1.12
N ILE A 298 2.11 -16.36 -0.76
CA ILE A 298 2.01 -15.11 -1.53
C ILE A 298 3.34 -14.36 -1.45
N LEU A 299 3.88 -14.19 -0.24
CA LEU A 299 5.12 -13.44 -0.01
C LEU A 299 6.33 -14.10 -0.67
N ASP A 300 6.48 -15.42 -0.60
CA ASP A 300 7.51 -16.19 -1.29
C ASP A 300 7.44 -15.94 -2.81
N GLN A 301 6.23 -15.94 -3.38
CA GLN A 301 6.04 -15.69 -4.80
C GLN A 301 6.31 -14.25 -5.23
N VAL A 302 6.15 -13.28 -4.32
CA VAL A 302 6.52 -11.88 -4.53
C VAL A 302 8.04 -11.70 -4.39
N GLU A 303 8.68 -12.36 -3.44
CA GLU A 303 10.13 -12.38 -3.30
C GLU A 303 10.79 -12.98 -4.55
N ASP A 304 10.32 -14.14 -5.02
CA ASP A 304 10.76 -14.76 -6.27
C ASP A 304 10.59 -13.85 -7.48
N TRP A 305 9.53 -13.04 -7.49
CA TRP A 305 9.28 -12.07 -8.55
C TRP A 305 10.30 -10.95 -8.58
N PHE A 306 10.74 -10.50 -7.40
CA PHE A 306 11.77 -9.47 -7.26
C PHE A 306 13.20 -9.99 -7.47
N ALA A 307 13.48 -11.25 -7.13
CA ALA A 307 14.82 -11.84 -7.17
C ALA A 307 15.53 -11.78 -8.55
N GLY A 308 14.79 -11.46 -9.62
CA GLY A 308 15.32 -11.31 -10.98
C GLY A 308 15.54 -9.88 -11.49
N ASP A 309 15.23 -8.85 -10.70
CA ASP A 309 15.25 -7.45 -11.18
C ASP A 309 16.45 -6.66 -10.60
N PRO A 310 17.40 -6.18 -11.44
CA PRO A 310 18.65 -5.55 -10.98
C PRO A 310 18.47 -4.17 -10.35
N CYS A 311 17.26 -3.64 -10.37
CA CYS A 311 16.92 -2.36 -9.75
C CYS A 311 16.53 -2.49 -8.27
N LEU A 312 16.39 -3.72 -7.76
CA LEU A 312 16.01 -3.99 -6.37
C LEU A 312 17.19 -4.63 -5.66
N ASP A 313 17.60 -4.03 -4.54
CA ASP A 313 18.53 -4.67 -3.62
C ASP A 313 17.80 -5.44 -2.50
N SER A 314 18.56 -6.14 -1.65
CA SER A 314 17.98 -6.94 -0.57
C SER A 314 17.26 -6.11 0.50
N ARG A 315 17.56 -4.80 0.61
CA ARG A 315 16.85 -3.89 1.50
C ARG A 315 15.52 -3.49 0.89
N ASP A 316 15.50 -3.16 -0.39
CA ASP A 316 14.27 -2.84 -1.13
C ASP A 316 13.29 -4.01 -1.05
N ILE A 317 13.75 -5.23 -1.34
CA ILE A 317 12.93 -6.44 -1.27
C ILE A 317 12.32 -6.62 0.13
N ARG A 318 13.14 -6.57 1.18
CA ARG A 318 12.67 -6.74 2.57
C ARG A 318 11.64 -5.68 2.97
N ARG A 319 11.84 -4.42 2.58
CA ARG A 319 10.90 -3.33 2.88
C ARG A 319 9.54 -3.56 2.22
N ASN A 320 9.53 -3.88 0.94
CA ASN A 320 8.29 -4.15 0.20
C ASN A 320 7.54 -5.37 0.74
N LEU A 321 8.26 -6.46 1.04
CA LEU A 321 7.66 -7.65 1.65
C LEU A 321 7.06 -7.37 3.03
N SER A 322 7.66 -6.46 3.81
CA SER A 322 7.11 -6.04 5.11
C SER A 322 5.76 -5.34 4.94
N ASP A 323 5.62 -4.47 3.94
CA ASP A 323 4.35 -3.79 3.64
C ASP A 323 3.27 -4.80 3.23
N TYR A 324 3.57 -5.67 2.28
CA TYR A 324 2.62 -6.67 1.80
C TYR A 324 2.24 -7.67 2.90
N ARG A 325 3.18 -8.03 3.77
CA ARG A 325 2.89 -8.85 4.95
C ARG A 325 1.91 -8.13 5.88
N SER A 326 2.15 -6.85 6.17
CA SER A 326 1.23 -6.06 7.00
C SER A 326 -0.17 -6.03 6.39
N TRP A 327 -0.30 -5.87 5.08
CA TRP A 327 -1.59 -5.87 4.39
C TRP A 327 -2.30 -7.22 4.53
N LEU A 328 -1.60 -8.32 4.27
CA LEU A 328 -2.16 -9.67 4.30
C LEU A 328 -2.51 -10.12 5.74
N GLU A 329 -1.65 -9.85 6.72
CA GLU A 329 -1.84 -10.25 8.13
C GLU A 329 -2.90 -9.41 8.86
N ASN A 330 -3.21 -8.21 8.37
CA ASN A 330 -4.25 -7.35 8.94
C ASN A 330 -5.57 -7.36 8.14
N GLY A 331 -5.59 -8.05 6.99
CA GLY A 331 -6.77 -8.11 6.13
C GLY A 331 -7.06 -6.77 5.48
N ALA A 332 -6.05 -6.10 4.93
CA ALA A 332 -6.23 -4.83 4.23
C ALA A 332 -7.15 -5.00 3.01
N ASP A 333 -8.09 -4.09 2.82
CA ASP A 333 -8.82 -3.86 1.56
C ASP A 333 -7.94 -3.15 0.52
N ALA A 334 -6.72 -3.66 0.33
CA ALA A 334 -5.73 -3.05 -0.54
C ALA A 334 -6.32 -2.80 -1.93
N SER A 335 -6.07 -1.61 -2.45
CA SER A 335 -6.49 -1.18 -3.78
C SER A 335 -5.38 -0.32 -4.35
N THR A 336 -4.34 -0.97 -4.85
CA THR A 336 -3.17 -0.22 -5.28
C THR A 336 -2.34 -0.94 -6.32
N MET A 337 -1.71 -0.12 -7.16
CA MET A 337 -0.50 -0.47 -7.87
C MET A 337 0.70 0.14 -7.15
N HIS A 338 1.71 -0.69 -6.86
CA HIS A 338 3.00 -0.31 -6.34
C HIS A 338 4.10 -0.42 -7.40
N GLY A 339 4.63 0.74 -7.80
CA GLY A 339 5.80 0.88 -8.65
C GLY A 339 7.12 0.70 -7.89
N VAL A 340 7.53 -0.55 -7.68
CA VAL A 340 8.72 -0.86 -6.86
C VAL A 340 10.02 -0.32 -7.49
N CYS A 341 10.12 -0.31 -8.82
CA CYS A 341 11.15 0.41 -9.57
C CYS A 341 10.63 0.73 -11.00
N GLU A 342 11.46 1.14 -11.97
CA GLU A 342 11.00 1.48 -13.34
C GLU A 342 10.09 0.42 -14.00
N LYS A 343 10.37 -0.89 -13.80
CA LYS A 343 9.68 -1.99 -14.50
C LYS A 343 8.80 -2.92 -13.63
N PRO A 344 9.26 -3.45 -12.48
CA PRO A 344 8.44 -4.32 -11.64
C PRO A 344 7.32 -3.49 -11.04
N ARG A 345 6.10 -4.00 -11.22
CA ARG A 345 4.85 -3.48 -10.68
C ARG A 345 4.21 -4.59 -9.86
N ILE A 346 3.77 -4.24 -8.67
CA ILE A 346 2.87 -5.07 -7.88
C ILE A 346 1.48 -4.45 -7.97
N VAL A 347 0.46 -5.25 -8.25
CA VAL A 347 -0.94 -4.84 -8.08
C VAL A 347 -1.51 -5.70 -6.97
N ALA A 348 -1.98 -5.07 -5.89
CA ALA A 348 -2.51 -5.74 -4.72
C ALA A 348 -3.99 -5.39 -4.56
N MET A 349 -4.84 -6.41 -4.45
CA MET A 349 -6.29 -6.24 -4.35
C MET A 349 -6.90 -7.09 -3.23
N GLY A 350 -7.40 -6.43 -2.20
CA GLY A 350 -8.22 -7.03 -1.15
C GLY A 350 -9.71 -6.91 -1.50
N VAL A 351 -10.36 -8.02 -1.84
CA VAL A 351 -11.78 -8.01 -2.22
C VAL A 351 -12.66 -8.17 -0.98
N THR A 352 -13.42 -7.12 -0.68
CA THR A 352 -14.34 -7.08 0.46
C THR A 352 -15.47 -8.09 0.33
N GLU A 353 -16.05 -8.50 1.46
CA GLU A 353 -17.24 -9.33 1.47
C GLU A 353 -18.40 -8.70 0.68
N ASN A 354 -18.57 -7.38 0.78
CA ASN A 354 -19.64 -6.66 0.08
C ASN A 354 -19.53 -6.81 -1.45
N MET A 355 -18.32 -6.57 -1.98
CA MET A 355 -18.05 -6.69 -3.41
C MET A 355 -18.25 -8.13 -3.92
N ARG A 356 -17.90 -9.14 -3.10
CA ARG A 356 -18.05 -10.55 -3.47
C ARG A 356 -19.50 -11.05 -3.43
N LEU A 357 -20.29 -10.59 -2.46
CA LEU A 357 -21.59 -11.20 -2.14
C LEU A 357 -22.79 -10.37 -2.58
N TYR A 358 -22.67 -9.05 -2.67
CA TYR A 358 -23.82 -8.16 -2.82
C TYR A 358 -23.73 -7.24 -4.04
N GLU A 359 -22.53 -6.88 -4.48
CA GLU A 359 -22.36 -5.98 -5.63
C GLU A 359 -22.49 -6.69 -6.99
N PRO A 360 -22.93 -5.98 -8.04
CA PRO A 360 -22.88 -6.49 -9.40
C PRO A 360 -21.44 -6.82 -9.83
N LEU A 361 -21.29 -7.86 -10.66
CA LEU A 361 -19.98 -8.24 -11.23
C LEU A 361 -19.28 -7.09 -11.96
N GLU A 362 -20.04 -6.18 -12.57
CA GLU A 362 -19.53 -5.00 -13.27
C GLU A 362 -18.70 -4.09 -12.34
N ASN A 363 -19.07 -3.98 -11.06
CA ASN A 363 -18.31 -3.20 -10.08
C ASN A 363 -16.94 -3.83 -9.83
N PHE A 364 -16.90 -5.16 -9.63
CA PHE A 364 -15.65 -5.89 -9.47
C PHE A 364 -14.75 -5.78 -10.71
N GLN A 365 -15.33 -5.89 -11.92
CA GLN A 365 -14.57 -5.74 -13.16
C GLN A 365 -14.01 -4.32 -13.30
N ASN A 366 -14.80 -3.29 -12.95
CA ASN A 366 -14.35 -1.91 -12.99
C ASN A 366 -13.16 -1.71 -12.03
N PHE A 367 -13.31 -2.17 -10.79
CA PHE A 367 -12.27 -2.14 -9.76
C PHE A 367 -10.97 -2.83 -10.21
N LEU A 368 -11.08 -4.07 -10.72
CA LEU A 368 -9.95 -4.83 -11.26
C LEU A 368 -9.23 -4.10 -12.40
N ILE A 369 -10.00 -3.57 -13.35
CA ILE A 369 -9.43 -2.92 -14.54
C ILE A 369 -8.83 -1.55 -14.18
N HIS A 370 -9.41 -0.83 -13.22
CA HIS A 370 -8.89 0.44 -12.70
C HIS A 370 -7.50 0.24 -12.10
N GLU A 371 -7.38 -0.67 -11.13
CA GLU A 371 -6.11 -0.93 -10.46
C GLU A 371 -5.03 -1.47 -11.42
N LEU A 372 -5.43 -2.32 -12.38
CA LEU A 372 -4.52 -2.81 -13.39
C LEU A 372 -4.06 -1.70 -14.35
N TYR A 373 -4.91 -0.73 -14.69
CA TYR A 373 -4.54 0.36 -15.58
C TYR A 373 -3.40 1.20 -14.98
N HIS A 374 -3.34 1.38 -13.67
CA HIS A 374 -2.20 2.03 -13.02
C HIS A 374 -0.87 1.31 -13.33
N ALA A 375 -0.88 -0.02 -13.44
CA ALA A 375 0.33 -0.77 -13.80
C ALA A 375 0.73 -0.60 -15.28
N PHE A 376 -0.17 -0.09 -16.13
CA PHE A 376 0.10 0.22 -17.54
C PHE A 376 0.59 1.65 -17.75
N GLN A 377 0.38 2.56 -16.80
CA GLN A 377 0.84 3.94 -16.86
C GLN A 377 2.38 4.00 -16.79
N GLN A 378 3.04 4.31 -17.91
CA GLN A 378 4.49 4.09 -18.05
C GLN A 378 5.38 5.13 -17.37
N ASP A 379 4.89 6.34 -17.20
CA ASP A 379 5.68 7.48 -16.71
C ASP A 379 5.57 7.70 -15.20
N LEU A 380 4.92 6.79 -14.47
CA LEU A 380 4.79 6.85 -13.01
C LEU A 380 6.13 6.70 -12.31
N GLU A 381 6.93 5.70 -12.68
CA GLU A 381 8.27 5.50 -12.10
C GLU A 381 9.39 6.05 -13.00
N MET A 382 9.07 7.01 -13.85
CA MET A 382 10.07 7.65 -14.70
C MET A 382 10.92 8.63 -13.88
N GLU A 383 12.20 8.32 -13.81
CA GLU A 383 13.21 9.10 -13.12
C GLU A 383 13.51 10.47 -13.77
N GLY A 384 14.22 11.32 -13.02
CA GLY A 384 14.65 12.63 -13.49
C GLY A 384 13.53 13.67 -13.50
N LYS A 385 13.40 14.45 -14.58
CA LYS A 385 12.48 15.61 -14.61
C LYS A 385 11.02 15.26 -14.31
N CYS A 386 10.60 14.05 -14.63
CA CYS A 386 9.23 13.61 -14.37
C CYS A 386 8.97 13.50 -12.86
N ARG A 387 9.78 12.69 -12.17
CA ARG A 387 9.80 12.62 -10.71
C ARG A 387 10.02 13.98 -10.07
N ASP A 388 11.00 14.74 -10.53
CA ASP A 388 11.32 16.05 -9.94
C ASP A 388 10.12 17.02 -10.01
N MET A 389 9.30 16.98 -11.06
CA MET A 389 8.12 17.85 -11.19
C MET A 389 7.01 17.40 -10.24
N ARG A 390 6.74 16.09 -10.21
CA ARG A 390 5.76 15.48 -9.29
C ARG A 390 6.08 15.82 -7.83
N GLU A 391 7.34 15.67 -7.43
CA GLU A 391 7.77 15.88 -6.04
C GLU A 391 7.86 17.36 -5.65
N ARG A 392 8.26 18.24 -6.58
CA ARG A 392 8.39 19.68 -6.29
C ARG A 392 7.06 20.41 -6.09
N ASP A 393 5.98 19.89 -6.66
CA ASP A 393 4.69 20.57 -6.68
C ASP A 393 3.53 19.67 -6.22
N ARG A 394 3.82 18.75 -5.28
CA ARG A 394 2.91 17.71 -4.77
C ARG A 394 1.48 18.19 -4.53
N ARG A 395 1.31 19.33 -3.84
CA ARG A 395 -0.01 19.85 -3.46
C ARG A 395 -0.82 20.47 -4.61
N HIS A 396 -0.20 20.78 -5.75
CA HIS A 396 -0.90 21.43 -6.87
C HIS A 396 -0.62 20.73 -8.21
N SER A 397 -0.05 19.53 -8.18
CA SER A 397 0.20 18.77 -9.39
C SER A 397 -1.13 18.28 -9.99
N ASN A 398 -1.15 18.14 -11.31
CA ASN A 398 -2.25 17.48 -12.00
C ASN A 398 -2.12 15.95 -11.99
N THR A 399 -1.03 15.41 -11.43
CA THR A 399 -0.73 13.97 -11.39
C THR A 399 -1.93 13.15 -10.94
N ARG A 400 -2.49 13.49 -9.77
CA ARG A 400 -3.48 12.67 -9.07
C ARG A 400 -4.75 12.46 -9.90
N TRP A 401 -5.42 13.54 -10.27
CA TRP A 401 -6.68 13.44 -11.02
C TRP A 401 -6.49 12.94 -12.45
N LEU A 402 -5.34 13.20 -13.09
CA LEU A 402 -5.05 12.62 -14.41
C LEU A 402 -4.85 11.11 -14.31
N MET A 403 -4.10 10.66 -13.30
CA MET A 403 -3.77 9.24 -13.07
C MET A 403 -5.02 8.43 -12.71
N GLU A 404 -5.74 8.85 -11.66
CA GLU A 404 -6.97 8.23 -11.19
C GLU A 404 -8.11 8.37 -12.21
N GLY A 405 -8.25 9.55 -12.80
CA GLY A 405 -9.27 9.81 -13.81
C GLY A 405 -9.11 8.96 -15.06
N ALA A 406 -7.87 8.72 -15.51
CA ALA A 406 -7.63 7.88 -16.67
C ALA A 406 -7.90 6.39 -16.38
N ALA A 407 -7.53 5.92 -15.18
CA ALA A 407 -7.85 4.57 -14.73
C ALA A 407 -9.37 4.36 -14.69
N HIS A 408 -10.12 5.30 -14.12
CA HIS A 408 -11.57 5.22 -14.03
C HIS A 408 -12.26 5.33 -15.40
N TYR A 409 -11.75 6.19 -16.29
CA TYR A 409 -12.23 6.32 -17.66
C TYR A 409 -12.03 4.99 -18.42
N PHE A 410 -10.81 4.45 -18.38
CA PHE A 410 -10.46 3.22 -19.08
C PHE A 410 -11.26 2.03 -18.55
N ALA A 411 -11.39 1.88 -17.24
CA ALA A 411 -12.16 0.82 -16.61
C ALA A 411 -13.64 0.89 -17.01
N THR A 412 -14.25 2.07 -16.93
CA THR A 412 -15.66 2.27 -17.31
C THR A 412 -15.90 1.98 -18.79
N TRP A 413 -14.97 2.37 -19.66
CA TRP A 413 -15.02 2.03 -21.08
C TRP A 413 -14.87 0.53 -21.34
N LEU A 414 -13.89 -0.13 -20.72
CA LEU A 414 -13.60 -1.53 -21.00
C LEU A 414 -14.69 -2.46 -20.44
N VAL A 415 -15.23 -2.16 -19.27
CA VAL A 415 -16.41 -2.87 -18.73
C VAL A 415 -17.60 -2.71 -19.67
N ALA A 416 -17.83 -1.51 -20.20
CA ALA A 416 -18.88 -1.32 -21.19
C ALA A 416 -18.63 -2.17 -22.45
N GLU A 417 -17.38 -2.26 -22.94
CA GLU A 417 -17.02 -3.15 -24.06
C GLU A 417 -17.31 -4.62 -23.76
N ILE A 418 -16.91 -5.11 -22.57
CA ILE A 418 -17.14 -6.50 -22.12
C ILE A 418 -18.64 -6.86 -22.14
N HIS A 419 -19.51 -5.89 -21.85
CA HIS A 419 -20.97 -6.07 -21.76
C HIS A 419 -21.74 -5.52 -22.97
N ASP A 420 -21.06 -5.23 -24.10
CA ASP A 420 -21.66 -4.69 -25.32
C ASP A 420 -22.47 -3.39 -25.10
N LYS A 421 -22.07 -2.58 -24.10
CA LYS A 421 -22.66 -1.26 -23.79
C LYS A 421 -21.87 -0.16 -24.49
N THR A 422 -22.56 0.92 -24.85
CA THR A 422 -21.97 2.07 -25.58
C THR A 422 -22.10 3.40 -24.84
N ASN A 423 -22.73 3.40 -23.68
CA ASN A 423 -23.05 4.61 -22.90
C ASN A 423 -22.01 4.95 -21.83
N TYR A 424 -20.79 4.42 -21.89
CA TYR A 424 -19.74 4.61 -20.86
C TYR A 424 -19.45 6.10 -20.59
N LEU A 425 -19.42 6.95 -21.62
CA LEU A 425 -19.26 8.40 -21.42
C LEU A 425 -20.38 9.00 -20.56
N SER A 426 -21.63 8.58 -20.80
CA SER A 426 -22.74 9.03 -19.98
C SER A 426 -22.62 8.49 -18.55
N GLN A 427 -22.08 7.28 -18.35
CA GLN A 427 -21.87 6.72 -17.01
C GLN A 427 -20.80 7.51 -16.24
N ILE A 428 -19.67 7.84 -16.88
CA ILE A 428 -18.63 8.69 -16.30
C ILE A 428 -19.21 10.04 -15.86
N LEU A 429 -20.00 10.68 -16.71
CA LEU A 429 -20.60 11.98 -16.41
C LEU A 429 -21.70 11.90 -15.34
N ASP A 430 -22.47 10.82 -15.31
CA ASP A 430 -23.47 10.56 -14.26
C ASP A 430 -22.82 10.43 -12.88
N ILE A 431 -21.78 9.60 -12.79
CA ILE A 431 -21.01 9.37 -11.56
C ILE A 431 -20.39 10.69 -11.08
N ALA A 432 -19.74 11.44 -11.97
CA ALA A 432 -19.10 12.70 -11.63
C ALA A 432 -20.13 13.77 -11.21
N TYR A 433 -21.25 13.87 -11.92
CA TYR A 433 -22.35 14.80 -11.59
C TYR A 433 -22.88 14.54 -10.19
N HIS A 434 -23.25 13.30 -9.88
CA HIS A 434 -23.81 12.97 -8.56
C HIS A 434 -22.78 13.08 -7.44
N SER A 435 -21.51 12.82 -7.73
CA SER A 435 -20.43 12.99 -6.75
C SER A 435 -20.19 14.46 -6.45
N PHE A 436 -20.27 15.33 -7.45
CA PHE A 436 -20.18 16.78 -7.25
C PHE A 436 -21.39 17.33 -6.47
N GLU A 437 -22.60 16.86 -6.79
CA GLU A 437 -23.82 17.27 -6.06
C GLU A 437 -23.76 16.89 -4.56
N ARG A 438 -23.11 15.78 -4.21
CA ARG A 438 -22.94 15.34 -2.82
C ARG A 438 -21.83 16.08 -2.09
N ASN A 439 -20.67 16.22 -2.73
CA ASN A 439 -19.43 16.64 -2.05
C ASN A 439 -19.05 18.10 -2.32
N GLY A 440 -19.61 18.73 -3.36
CA GLY A 440 -19.19 20.03 -3.84
C GLY A 440 -17.69 20.05 -4.17
N GLU A 441 -17.00 21.09 -3.73
CA GLU A 441 -15.55 21.24 -3.94
C GLU A 441 -14.71 20.18 -3.20
N GLN A 442 -15.25 19.46 -2.22
CA GLN A 442 -14.50 18.38 -1.56
C GLN A 442 -14.18 17.22 -2.50
N ILE A 443 -14.88 17.12 -3.64
CA ILE A 443 -14.62 16.09 -4.65
C ILE A 443 -13.17 16.12 -5.16
N TYR A 444 -12.54 17.30 -5.18
CA TYR A 444 -11.19 17.45 -5.71
C TYR A 444 -10.17 16.62 -4.92
N ASP A 445 -10.38 16.50 -3.61
CA ASP A 445 -9.52 15.75 -2.70
C ASP A 445 -10.07 14.36 -2.36
N ALA A 446 -11.39 14.16 -2.40
CA ALA A 446 -12.03 12.93 -1.93
C ALA A 446 -12.27 11.88 -3.02
N GLU A 447 -12.49 12.29 -4.27
CA GLU A 447 -12.90 11.39 -5.37
C GLU A 447 -12.20 11.79 -6.69
N PRO A 448 -10.85 11.78 -6.72
CA PRO A 448 -10.04 12.25 -7.84
C PRO A 448 -10.28 11.48 -9.16
N ASP A 449 -10.65 10.22 -9.03
CA ASP A 449 -10.99 9.30 -10.12
C ASP A 449 -12.24 9.79 -10.88
N LYS A 450 -13.30 10.16 -10.16
CA LYS A 450 -14.60 10.49 -10.76
C LYS A 450 -14.57 11.84 -11.47
N TRP A 451 -14.08 12.88 -10.80
CA TRP A 451 -13.98 14.19 -11.44
C TRP A 451 -12.88 14.21 -12.50
N GLY A 452 -11.79 13.47 -12.29
CA GLY A 452 -10.72 13.33 -13.25
C GLY A 452 -11.16 12.68 -14.56
N ALA A 453 -11.98 11.62 -14.49
CA ALA A 453 -12.54 10.97 -15.68
C ALA A 453 -13.48 11.89 -16.47
N ALA A 454 -14.29 12.70 -15.78
CA ALA A 454 -15.11 13.72 -16.41
C ALA A 454 -14.24 14.83 -17.04
N ALA A 455 -13.21 15.31 -16.35
CA ALA A 455 -12.26 16.29 -16.87
C ALA A 455 -11.54 15.79 -18.13
N LEU A 456 -11.08 14.54 -18.14
CA LEU A 456 -10.49 13.89 -19.33
C LEU A 456 -11.50 13.78 -20.47
N SER A 457 -12.75 13.42 -20.19
CA SER A 457 -13.84 13.42 -21.17
C SER A 457 -14.02 14.81 -21.81
N LEU A 458 -13.93 15.87 -21.01
CA LEU A 458 -14.01 17.24 -21.51
C LEU A 458 -12.79 17.61 -22.36
N MET A 459 -11.58 17.23 -21.94
CA MET A 459 -10.36 17.43 -22.72
C MET A 459 -10.44 16.76 -24.10
N VAL A 460 -11.03 15.57 -24.19
CA VAL A 460 -11.31 14.90 -25.48
C VAL A 460 -12.30 15.72 -26.31
N LYS A 461 -13.40 16.21 -25.72
CA LYS A 461 -14.39 17.03 -26.45
C LYS A 461 -13.83 18.35 -26.96
N GLN A 462 -12.90 18.96 -26.22
CA GLN A 462 -12.20 20.18 -26.62
C GLN A 462 -10.99 19.92 -27.54
N ASN A 463 -10.72 18.66 -27.92
CA ASN A 463 -9.58 18.24 -28.74
C ASN A 463 -8.20 18.58 -28.14
N LEU A 464 -8.10 18.65 -26.80
CA LEU A 464 -6.82 18.82 -26.10
C LEU A 464 -6.02 17.51 -26.07
N ILE A 465 -6.72 16.38 -26.00
CA ILE A 465 -6.18 15.02 -26.10
C ILE A 465 -7.09 14.19 -27.02
N THR A 466 -6.63 13.00 -27.41
CA THR A 466 -7.47 12.01 -28.11
C THR A 466 -7.99 10.98 -27.11
N GLU A 467 -9.19 10.46 -27.34
CA GLU A 467 -9.72 9.34 -26.55
C GLU A 467 -8.76 8.13 -26.60
N ASP A 468 -8.24 7.83 -27.79
CA ASP A 468 -7.23 6.78 -27.98
C ASP A 468 -6.04 6.92 -27.03
N SER A 469 -5.59 8.14 -26.70
CA SER A 469 -4.44 8.33 -25.79
C SER A 469 -4.73 7.88 -24.35
N ILE A 470 -5.99 7.96 -23.93
CA ILE A 470 -6.44 7.39 -22.64
C ILE A 470 -6.55 5.87 -22.82
N LEU A 471 -7.26 5.41 -23.85
CA LEU A 471 -7.59 4.00 -24.03
C LEU A 471 -6.38 3.10 -24.30
N ASP A 472 -5.34 3.64 -24.94
CA ASP A 472 -4.11 2.93 -25.28
C ASP A 472 -2.94 3.21 -24.31
N GLY A 473 -3.19 3.98 -23.25
CA GLY A 473 -2.23 4.35 -22.21
C GLY A 473 -1.17 5.37 -22.65
N SER A 474 -1.18 5.84 -23.90
CA SER A 474 -0.13 6.74 -24.41
C SER A 474 -0.17 8.16 -23.86
N LEU A 475 -1.24 8.55 -23.14
CA LEU A 475 -1.28 9.75 -22.29
C LEU A 475 -0.16 9.75 -21.23
N PHE A 476 0.28 8.57 -20.80
CA PHE A 476 1.33 8.36 -19.80
C PHE A 476 2.67 8.03 -20.44
N HIS A 477 2.89 8.48 -21.67
CA HIS A 477 4.19 8.40 -22.33
C HIS A 477 4.91 9.75 -22.22
N ASN A 478 6.24 9.72 -22.16
CA ASN A 478 7.11 10.90 -22.17
C ASN A 478 6.85 11.93 -21.05
N CYS A 479 6.14 11.55 -19.99
CA CYS A 479 5.78 12.45 -18.90
C CYS A 479 4.87 13.62 -19.32
N ASP A 480 4.03 13.43 -20.33
CA ASP A 480 3.19 14.50 -20.88
C ASP A 480 2.20 15.04 -19.82
N ARG A 481 1.74 14.21 -18.87
CA ARG A 481 0.90 14.65 -17.74
C ARG A 481 1.54 15.76 -16.89
N GLU A 482 2.86 15.70 -16.68
CA GLU A 482 3.58 16.70 -15.88
C GLU A 482 4.15 17.83 -16.73
N LEU A 483 4.55 17.55 -17.98
CA LEU A 483 5.29 18.49 -18.80
C LEU A 483 4.40 19.29 -19.73
N VAL A 484 3.41 18.65 -20.34
CA VAL A 484 2.47 19.26 -21.29
C VAL A 484 1.24 19.77 -20.53
N PHE A 485 0.65 18.93 -19.69
CA PHE A 485 -0.58 19.23 -18.95
C PHE A 485 -0.33 19.72 -17.53
N ASN A 486 0.73 20.51 -17.33
CA ASN A 486 1.05 21.07 -16.03
C ASN A 486 -0.03 22.05 -15.53
N LYS A 487 -0.03 22.32 -14.22
CA LYS A 487 -1.03 23.18 -13.56
C LYS A 487 -1.12 24.62 -14.08
N ASN A 488 -0.06 25.12 -14.71
CA ASN A 488 0.00 26.49 -15.22
C ASN A 488 -0.52 26.58 -16.66
N HIS A 489 -0.89 25.45 -17.27
CA HIS A 489 -1.44 25.43 -18.62
C HIS A 489 -2.85 26.05 -18.63
N PRO A 490 -3.10 27.14 -19.39
CA PRO A 490 -4.39 27.85 -19.37
C PRO A 490 -5.59 26.95 -19.71
N GLU A 491 -5.42 26.04 -20.67
CA GLU A 491 -6.47 25.08 -21.03
C GLU A 491 -6.81 24.13 -19.87
N ILE A 492 -5.83 23.76 -19.02
CA ILE A 492 -6.11 22.88 -17.88
C ILE A 492 -6.91 23.62 -16.80
N GLN A 493 -6.65 24.92 -16.60
CA GLN A 493 -7.46 25.71 -15.68
C GLN A 493 -8.90 25.83 -16.20
N LYS A 494 -9.07 26.06 -17.50
CA LYS A 494 -10.39 26.04 -18.12
C LYS A 494 -11.12 24.72 -17.89
N ILE A 495 -10.44 23.58 -18.05
CA ILE A 495 -11.02 22.26 -17.76
C ILE A 495 -11.45 22.14 -16.29
N LYS A 496 -10.61 22.59 -15.35
CA LYS A 496 -10.94 22.57 -13.91
C LYS A 496 -12.15 23.44 -13.56
N ASP A 497 -12.34 24.54 -14.27
CA ASP A 497 -13.45 25.47 -14.08
C ASP A 497 -14.77 24.97 -14.69
N SER A 498 -14.73 24.01 -15.63
CA SER A 498 -15.90 23.63 -16.43
C SER A 498 -16.24 22.15 -16.48
N TRP A 499 -15.43 21.24 -15.94
CA TRP A 499 -15.71 19.79 -15.97
C TRP A 499 -17.05 19.42 -15.33
N ASN A 500 -17.51 20.18 -14.35
CA ASN A 500 -18.75 19.94 -13.61
C ASN A 500 -20.00 20.50 -14.32
N LEU A 501 -19.84 21.20 -15.45
CA LEU A 501 -20.95 21.72 -16.25
C LEU A 501 -21.61 20.59 -17.05
N ILE A 502 -22.25 19.69 -16.31
CA ILE A 502 -22.92 18.49 -16.79
C ILE A 502 -24.44 18.68 -16.62
N GLU A 503 -25.22 18.13 -17.54
CA GLU A 503 -26.67 18.08 -17.44
C GLU A 503 -27.23 16.73 -17.92
N LYS A 504 -28.42 16.40 -17.43
CA LYS A 504 -29.17 15.24 -17.88
C LYS A 504 -30.09 15.62 -19.05
N VAL A 505 -29.89 14.99 -20.21
CA VAL A 505 -30.71 15.15 -21.41
C VAL A 505 -31.32 13.79 -21.77
N GLY A 506 -32.61 13.62 -21.45
CA GLY A 506 -33.27 12.33 -21.55
C GLY A 506 -32.67 11.34 -20.53
N ASP A 507 -32.19 10.20 -21.01
CA ASP A 507 -31.57 9.16 -20.17
C ASP A 507 -30.04 9.24 -20.14
N ALA A 508 -29.44 10.28 -20.73
CA ALA A 508 -27.99 10.45 -20.82
C ALA A 508 -27.52 11.72 -20.09
N TYR A 509 -26.29 11.67 -19.57
CA TYR A 509 -25.56 12.82 -19.07
C TYR A 509 -24.61 13.33 -20.14
N VAL A 510 -24.58 14.64 -20.32
CA VAL A 510 -23.80 15.33 -21.33
C VAL A 510 -23.21 16.62 -20.76
N PHE A 511 -22.14 17.13 -21.36
CA PHE A 511 -21.67 18.47 -21.06
C PHE A 511 -22.63 19.52 -21.62
N LYS A 512 -22.84 20.58 -20.82
CA LYS A 512 -23.51 21.81 -21.27
C LYS A 512 -22.66 22.50 -22.34
N ALA A 513 -23.29 23.30 -23.20
CA ALA A 513 -22.58 24.01 -24.27
C ALA A 513 -21.48 24.94 -23.74
N GLU A 514 -21.71 25.56 -22.58
CA GLU A 514 -20.76 26.45 -21.91
C GLU A 514 -19.47 25.76 -21.48
N ALA A 515 -19.48 24.43 -21.31
CA ALA A 515 -18.27 23.66 -21.03
C ALA A 515 -17.40 23.47 -22.28
N LEU A 516 -17.98 23.57 -23.47
CA LEU A 516 -17.33 23.24 -24.75
C LEU A 516 -16.74 24.47 -25.45
N ASP A 517 -17.22 25.67 -25.09
CA ASP A 517 -16.74 26.97 -25.57
C ASP A 517 -15.46 27.39 -24.85
#